data_AF-S7YYI8-F1
#
_entry.id   AF-S7YYI8-F1
#
_cell.length_a   1.000
_cell.length_b   1.000
_cell.length_c   1.000
_cell.angle_alpha   90.00
_cell.angle_beta   90.00
_cell.angle_gamma   90.00
#
_symmetry.space_group_name_H-M   'P 1'
#
loop_
_entity.id
_entity.type
_entity.pdbx_description
1 polymer ?
#
loop_
_entity_poly.entity_id
_entity_poly.type
_entity_poly.pdbx_seq_one_letter_code
_entity_poly.pdbx_strand_id
1 'polypeptide(L)'
;MVENIYLFLIDYAKSLLLHPITNGLGLLFYIFLWQLIGIPIISVVRDLTEPLKVKLNMKVNYFVLVFGCFTGLFSSIYFLSGLEGENNVYDRAFRLIGIFGTVFVYFIPVTIILGAGVIIPIYSIIMWIVNGIISVLPILAGLAVIMPILFFGGIFSIVGAIVGRL
;
A
#
# COMPACT_ATOMS: atom_id res chain seq x y z
N MET A 1 -28.69 -2.03 -10.18
CA MET A 1 -27.47 -1.56 -10.88
C MET A 1 -26.40 -1.08 -9.89
N VAL A 2 -26.75 -0.26 -8.88
CA VAL A 2 -25.82 0.21 -7.83
C VAL A 2 -25.25 -0.94 -6.98
N GLU A 3 -26.07 -1.92 -6.58
CA GLU A 3 -25.59 -3.10 -5.84
C GLU A 3 -24.52 -3.90 -6.61
N ASN A 4 -24.68 -4.07 -7.92
CA ASN A 4 -23.70 -4.79 -8.75
C ASN A 4 -22.35 -4.08 -8.84
N ILE A 5 -22.34 -2.73 -8.86
CA ILE A 5 -21.08 -1.96 -8.88
C ILE A 5 -20.38 -2.07 -7.52
N TYR A 6 -21.14 -2.01 -6.43
CA TYR A 6 -20.59 -2.11 -5.09
C TYR A 6 -20.02 -3.49 -4.80
N LEU A 7 -20.73 -4.54 -5.19
CA LEU A 7 -20.25 -5.93 -5.13
C LEU A 7 -18.99 -6.13 -5.97
N PHE A 8 -18.97 -5.58 -7.19
CA PHE A 8 -17.79 -5.62 -8.05
C PHE A 8 -16.57 -4.93 -7.41
N LEU A 9 -16.76 -3.75 -6.81
CA LEU A 9 -15.69 -3.03 -6.10
C LEU A 9 -15.14 -3.82 -4.91
N ILE A 10 -16.03 -4.47 -4.15
CA ILE A 10 -15.64 -5.32 -3.01
C ILE A 10 -14.85 -6.54 -3.51
N ASP A 11 -15.34 -7.23 -4.53
CA ASP A 11 -14.66 -8.40 -5.09
C ASP A 11 -13.30 -8.02 -5.70
N TYR A 12 -13.22 -6.86 -6.36
CA TYR A 12 -11.97 -6.33 -6.88
C TYR A 12 -10.97 -5.99 -5.77
N ALA A 13 -11.41 -5.29 -4.72
CA ALA A 13 -10.56 -4.97 -3.57
C ALA A 13 -10.06 -6.25 -2.86
N LYS A 14 -10.95 -7.23 -2.69
CA LYS A 14 -10.62 -8.54 -2.11
C LYS A 14 -9.62 -9.30 -2.98
N SER A 15 -9.80 -9.29 -4.30
CA SER A 15 -8.84 -9.87 -5.25
C SER A 15 -7.47 -9.20 -5.14
N LEU A 16 -7.42 -7.86 -5.03
CA LEU A 16 -6.17 -7.15 -4.82
C LEU A 16 -5.45 -7.59 -3.53
N LEU A 17 -6.18 -7.79 -2.45
CA LEU A 17 -5.61 -8.18 -1.15
C LEU A 17 -5.23 -9.67 -1.06
N LEU A 18 -5.76 -10.53 -1.93
CA LEU A 18 -5.42 -11.95 -2.00
C LEU A 18 -4.01 -12.18 -2.55
N HIS A 19 -3.63 -11.42 -3.58
CA HIS A 19 -2.29 -11.46 -4.17
C HIS A 19 -1.73 -10.04 -4.36
N PRO A 20 -1.43 -9.34 -3.26
CA PRO A 20 -1.12 -7.91 -3.27
C PRO A 20 0.16 -7.57 -4.04
N ILE A 21 1.13 -8.48 -4.10
CA ILE A 21 2.36 -8.27 -4.87
C ILE A 21 2.07 -8.35 -6.37
N THR A 22 1.48 -9.44 -6.86
CA THR A 22 1.23 -9.64 -8.30
C THR A 22 0.19 -8.65 -8.81
N ASN A 23 -0.89 -8.44 -8.06
CA ASN A 23 -1.97 -7.54 -8.46
C ASN A 23 -1.53 -6.07 -8.32
N GLY A 24 -0.71 -5.74 -7.32
CA GLY A 24 -0.09 -4.42 -7.20
C GLY A 24 0.87 -4.11 -8.36
N LEU A 25 1.71 -5.07 -8.76
CA LEU A 25 2.58 -4.94 -9.95
C LEU A 25 1.77 -4.81 -11.24
N GLY A 26 0.69 -5.59 -11.39
CA GLY A 26 -0.24 -5.47 -12.52
C GLY A 26 -0.89 -4.08 -12.57
N LEU A 27 -1.37 -3.57 -11.43
CA LEU A 27 -1.94 -2.22 -11.34
C LEU A 27 -0.92 -1.15 -11.72
N LEU A 28 0.34 -1.29 -11.26
CA LEU A 28 1.43 -0.38 -11.60
C LEU A 28 1.67 -0.37 -13.12
N PHE A 29 1.66 -1.54 -13.76
CA PHE A 29 1.78 -1.67 -15.21
C PHE A 29 0.62 -1.01 -15.96
N TYR A 30 -0.63 -1.24 -15.53
CA TYR A 30 -1.80 -0.60 -16.14
C TYR A 30 -1.79 0.92 -15.98
N ILE A 31 -1.43 1.42 -14.81
CA ILE A 31 -1.26 2.85 -14.55
C ILE A 31 -0.19 3.42 -15.49
N PHE A 32 0.94 2.74 -15.63
CA PHE A 32 2.01 3.18 -16.53
C PHE A 32 1.55 3.24 -17.99
N LEU A 33 0.85 2.22 -18.48
CA LEU A 33 0.27 2.24 -19.82
C LEU A 33 -0.74 3.38 -19.99
N TRP A 34 -1.58 3.63 -18.99
CA TRP A 34 -2.54 4.73 -19.01
C TRP A 34 -1.84 6.08 -19.10
N GLN A 35 -0.78 6.31 -18.32
CA GLN A 35 0.03 7.53 -18.42
C GLN A 35 0.67 7.71 -19.81
N LEU A 36 1.12 6.61 -20.43
CA LEU A 36 1.76 6.64 -21.75
C LEU A 36 0.76 6.98 -22.85
N ILE A 37 -0.41 6.33 -22.84
CA ILE A 37 -1.52 6.62 -23.77
C ILE A 37 -2.11 8.01 -23.52
N GLY A 38 -1.99 8.54 -22.31
CA GLY A 38 -2.47 9.88 -21.99
C GLY A 38 -1.79 10.99 -22.76
N ILE A 39 -0.52 10.82 -23.18
CA ILE A 39 0.23 11.85 -23.89
C ILE A 39 -0.49 12.28 -25.19
N PRO A 40 -0.81 11.35 -26.13
CA PRO A 40 -1.56 11.72 -27.32
C PRO A 40 -2.98 12.21 -27.00
N ILE A 41 -3.66 11.64 -25.99
CA ILE A 41 -5.02 12.08 -25.61
C ILE A 41 -5.02 13.55 -25.17
N ILE A 42 -4.13 13.92 -24.24
CA ILE A 42 -4.06 15.29 -23.74
C ILE A 42 -3.59 16.25 -24.84
N SER A 43 -2.73 15.81 -25.76
CA SER A 43 -2.37 16.62 -26.93
C SER A 43 -3.60 16.97 -27.77
N VAL A 44 -4.44 15.99 -28.09
CA VAL A 44 -5.68 16.23 -28.85
C VAL A 44 -6.64 17.14 -28.08
N VAL A 45 -6.81 16.91 -26.77
CA VAL A 45 -7.64 17.77 -25.92
C VAL A 45 -7.12 19.20 -25.91
N ARG A 46 -5.79 19.40 -25.85
CA ARG A 46 -5.16 20.72 -25.92
C ARG A 46 -5.52 21.40 -27.23
N ASP A 47 -5.29 20.74 -28.35
CA ASP A 47 -5.52 21.33 -29.69
C ASP A 47 -6.99 21.70 -29.90
N LEU A 48 -7.92 20.87 -29.41
CA LEU A 48 -9.37 21.16 -29.45
C LEU A 48 -9.77 22.33 -28.55
N THR A 49 -9.05 22.56 -27.45
CA THR A 49 -9.39 23.58 -26.44
C THR A 49 -8.58 24.87 -26.57
N GLU A 50 -7.49 24.88 -27.35
CA GLU A 50 -6.72 26.06 -27.74
C GLU A 50 -7.60 27.21 -28.28
N PRO A 51 -8.55 26.98 -29.22
CA PRO A 51 -9.41 28.07 -29.70
C PRO A 51 -10.32 28.63 -28.60
N LEU A 52 -10.74 27.81 -27.63
CA LEU A 52 -11.53 28.24 -26.47
C LEU A 52 -10.68 29.05 -25.49
N LYS A 53 -9.43 28.64 -25.25
CA LYS A 53 -8.45 29.40 -24.45
C LYS A 53 -8.27 30.81 -24.99
N VAL A 54 -8.08 30.96 -26.29
CA VAL A 54 -7.91 32.27 -26.95
C VAL A 54 -9.18 33.10 -26.86
N LYS A 55 -10.36 32.53 -27.15
CA LYS A 55 -11.65 33.25 -27.07
C LYS A 55 -11.97 33.75 -25.66
N LEU A 56 -11.58 32.99 -24.63
CA LEU A 56 -11.81 33.32 -23.23
C LEU A 56 -10.66 34.12 -22.60
N ASN A 57 -9.64 34.50 -23.39
CA ASN A 57 -8.44 35.23 -22.93
C ASN A 57 -7.76 34.57 -21.71
N MET A 58 -7.67 33.25 -21.71
CA MET A 58 -7.08 32.49 -20.61
C MET A 58 -5.56 32.38 -20.75
N LYS A 59 -4.84 32.60 -19.63
CA LYS A 59 -3.37 32.54 -19.59
C LYS A 59 -2.81 31.14 -19.81
N VAL A 60 -3.55 30.11 -19.42
CA VAL A 60 -3.20 28.69 -19.56
C VAL A 60 -4.45 27.88 -19.93
N ASN A 61 -4.23 26.70 -20.49
CA ASN A 61 -5.32 25.82 -20.90
C ASN A 61 -5.89 25.04 -19.70
N TYR A 62 -6.73 25.69 -18.89
CA TYR A 62 -7.35 25.06 -17.72
C TYR A 62 -8.22 23.83 -18.07
N PHE A 63 -8.72 23.72 -19.30
CA PHE A 63 -9.47 22.55 -19.74
C PHE A 63 -8.60 21.29 -19.75
N VAL A 64 -7.34 21.41 -20.19
CA VAL A 64 -6.35 20.33 -20.15
C VAL A 64 -6.09 19.89 -18.71
N LEU A 65 -5.94 20.85 -17.79
CA LEU A 65 -5.74 20.53 -16.37
C LEU A 65 -6.92 19.77 -15.79
N VAL A 66 -8.14 20.29 -15.99
CA VAL A 66 -9.37 19.68 -15.47
C VAL A 66 -9.53 18.27 -16.04
N PHE A 67 -9.35 18.11 -17.35
CA PHE A 67 -9.45 16.81 -17.99
C PHE A 67 -8.38 15.83 -17.49
N GLY A 68 -7.13 16.27 -17.34
CA GLY A 68 -6.06 15.44 -16.80
C GLY A 68 -6.30 15.05 -15.33
N CYS A 69 -6.87 15.93 -14.52
CA CYS A 69 -7.28 15.61 -13.15
C CYS A 69 -8.43 14.58 -13.10
N PHE A 70 -9.44 14.70 -13.97
CA PHE A 70 -10.55 13.75 -14.04
C PHE A 70 -10.13 12.35 -14.52
N THR A 71 -9.18 12.30 -15.46
CA THR A 71 -8.71 11.05 -16.07
C THR A 71 -7.49 10.46 -15.36
N GLY A 72 -6.87 11.21 -14.45
CA GLY A 72 -5.64 10.81 -13.76
C GLY A 72 -4.37 10.86 -14.62
N LEU A 73 -4.39 11.56 -15.76
CA LEU A 73 -3.29 11.64 -16.74
C LEU A 73 -2.27 12.73 -16.40
N PHE A 74 -1.68 12.62 -15.21
CA PHE A 74 -0.78 13.64 -14.67
C PHE A 74 0.59 13.69 -15.35
N SER A 75 1.10 12.56 -15.83
CA SER A 75 2.39 12.51 -16.55
C SER A 75 2.30 13.32 -17.86
N SER A 76 1.16 13.23 -18.53
CA SER A 76 0.89 13.95 -19.77
C SER A 76 0.81 15.47 -19.56
N ILE A 77 0.22 15.93 -18.44
CA ILE A 77 0.25 17.35 -18.04
C ILE A 77 1.69 17.84 -17.83
N TYR A 78 2.52 17.02 -17.15
CA TYR A 78 3.93 17.35 -16.92
C TYR A 78 4.70 17.55 -18.23
N PHE A 79 4.59 16.61 -19.18
CA PHE A 79 5.30 16.71 -20.46
C PHE A 79 4.81 17.86 -21.34
N LEU A 80 3.50 18.11 -21.40
CA LEU A 80 2.94 19.16 -22.24
C LEU A 80 3.19 20.57 -21.69
N SER A 81 3.18 20.75 -20.36
CA SER A 81 3.55 22.05 -19.74
C SER A 81 5.03 22.42 -19.92
N GLY A 82 5.90 21.45 -20.21
CA GLY A 82 7.33 21.68 -20.46
C GLY A 82 7.66 22.08 -21.91
N LEU A 83 6.71 21.96 -22.84
CA LEU A 83 6.86 22.32 -24.25
C LEU A 83 6.52 23.80 -24.53
N GLU A 84 5.71 24.42 -23.69
CA GLU A 84 5.40 25.86 -23.76
C GLU A 84 6.48 26.62 -22.98
N GLY A 85 7.16 27.54 -23.67
CA GLY A 85 8.46 28.10 -23.30
C GLY A 85 8.58 28.66 -21.87
N GLU A 86 9.78 28.53 -21.34
CA GLU A 86 10.24 29.01 -20.03
C GLU A 86 9.84 30.47 -19.81
N ASN A 87 8.87 30.74 -18.90
CA ASN A 87 8.88 31.87 -17.94
C ASN A 87 7.51 32.18 -17.30
N ASN A 88 6.41 31.52 -17.69
CA ASN A 88 5.12 31.78 -17.06
C ASN A 88 4.96 31.03 -15.72
N VAL A 89 4.48 31.72 -14.67
CA VAL A 89 4.31 31.14 -13.32
C VAL A 89 3.25 30.02 -13.34
N TYR A 90 2.24 30.16 -14.20
CA TYR A 90 1.13 29.22 -14.31
C TYR A 90 1.55 27.87 -14.90
N ASP A 91 2.47 27.84 -15.87
CA ASP A 91 2.98 26.58 -16.44
C ASP A 91 3.83 25.81 -15.43
N ARG A 92 4.59 26.52 -14.59
CA ARG A 92 5.28 25.90 -13.45
C ARG A 92 4.31 25.27 -12.46
N ALA A 93 3.18 25.92 -12.18
CA ALA A 93 2.14 25.33 -11.33
C ALA A 93 1.52 24.07 -11.95
N PHE A 94 1.23 24.08 -13.25
CA PHE A 94 0.72 22.91 -13.98
C PHE A 94 1.73 21.75 -13.94
N ARG A 95 3.00 22.05 -14.15
CA ARG A 95 4.09 21.06 -14.07
C ARG A 95 4.18 20.42 -12.68
N LEU A 96 4.03 21.24 -11.63
CA LEU A 96 4.07 20.78 -10.25
C LEU A 96 2.86 19.90 -9.91
N ILE A 97 1.66 20.26 -10.40
CA ILE A 97 0.46 19.41 -10.30
C ILE A 97 0.69 18.08 -11.05
N GLY A 98 1.29 18.11 -12.23
CA GLY A 98 1.64 16.91 -13.00
C GLY A 98 2.60 15.99 -12.23
N ILE A 99 3.67 16.53 -11.63
CA ILE A 99 4.60 15.73 -10.80
C ILE A 99 3.86 15.14 -9.59
N PHE A 100 3.16 15.98 -8.83
CA PHE A 100 2.51 15.55 -7.60
C PHE A 100 1.42 14.50 -7.85
N GLY A 101 0.59 14.74 -8.87
CA GLY A 101 -0.44 13.79 -9.28
C GLY A 101 0.14 12.47 -9.77
N THR A 102 1.26 12.51 -10.52
CA THR A 102 1.94 11.28 -10.96
C THR A 102 2.43 10.46 -9.77
N VAL A 103 3.12 11.11 -8.82
CA VAL A 103 3.58 10.45 -7.59
C VAL A 103 2.41 9.83 -6.82
N PHE A 104 1.31 10.58 -6.67
CA PHE A 104 0.15 10.10 -5.92
C PHE A 104 -0.51 8.88 -6.57
N VAL A 105 -0.62 8.86 -7.90
CA VAL A 105 -1.19 7.73 -8.64
C VAL A 105 -0.31 6.47 -8.48
N TYR A 106 1.02 6.61 -8.52
CA TYR A 106 1.93 5.48 -8.27
C TYR A 106 2.04 5.09 -6.79
N PHE A 107 1.67 5.97 -5.87
CA PHE A 107 1.68 5.65 -4.44
C PHE A 107 0.64 4.58 -4.08
N ILE A 108 -0.49 4.53 -4.80
CA ILE A 108 -1.55 3.53 -4.59
C ILE A 108 -1.03 2.09 -4.78
N PRO A 109 -0.48 1.67 -5.93
CA PRO A 109 0.06 0.32 -6.07
C PRO A 109 1.22 0.05 -5.10
N VAL A 110 2.08 1.05 -4.83
CA VAL A 110 3.22 0.89 -3.91
C VAL A 110 2.75 0.59 -2.49
N THR A 111 1.73 1.30 -2.00
CA THR A 111 1.15 1.05 -0.66
C THR A 111 0.47 -0.32 -0.57
N ILE A 112 -0.12 -0.82 -1.65
CA ILE A 112 -0.70 -2.17 -1.69
C ILE A 112 0.40 -3.23 -1.60
N ILE A 113 1.46 -3.10 -2.40
CA ILE A 113 2.58 -4.04 -2.42
C ILE A 113 3.29 -4.03 -1.04
N LEU A 114 3.66 -2.86 -0.54
CA LEU A 114 4.40 -2.75 0.72
C LEU A 114 3.52 -3.05 1.93
N GLY A 115 2.32 -2.47 2.00
CA GLY A 115 1.40 -2.65 3.11
C GLY A 115 0.87 -4.07 3.18
N ALA A 116 0.01 -4.43 2.22
CA ALA A 116 -0.65 -5.73 2.23
C ALA A 116 0.29 -6.88 1.86
N GLY A 117 1.24 -6.66 0.95
CA GLY A 117 2.13 -7.72 0.46
C GLY A 117 3.37 -7.99 1.29
N VAL A 118 3.87 -7.04 2.08
CA VAL A 118 5.13 -7.21 2.83
C VAL A 118 4.94 -7.00 4.33
N ILE A 119 4.40 -5.85 4.74
CA ILE A 119 4.28 -5.48 6.16
C ILE A 119 3.35 -6.43 6.90
N ILE A 120 2.16 -6.72 6.36
CA ILE A 120 1.19 -7.61 7.01
C ILE A 120 1.75 -9.04 7.21
N PRO A 121 2.35 -9.70 6.20
CA PRO A 121 2.97 -11.00 6.39
C PRO A 121 4.09 -11.02 7.44
N ILE A 122 4.98 -10.03 7.43
CA ILE A 122 6.07 -9.93 8.42
C ILE A 122 5.49 -9.79 9.83
N TYR A 123 4.52 -8.89 10.01
CA TYR A 123 3.84 -8.71 11.28
C TYR A 123 3.17 -10.00 11.77
N SER A 124 2.51 -10.74 10.87
CA SER A 124 1.88 -12.03 11.18
C SER A 124 2.89 -13.06 11.69
N ILE A 125 4.06 -13.18 11.05
CA ILE A 125 5.13 -14.09 11.48
C ILE A 125 5.65 -13.71 12.87
N ILE A 126 5.90 -12.41 13.11
CA ILE A 126 6.35 -11.92 14.42
C ILE A 126 5.33 -12.26 15.50
N MET A 127 4.05 -11.98 15.24
CA MET A 127 2.98 -12.28 16.20
C MET A 127 2.82 -13.78 16.47
N TRP A 128 3.00 -14.62 15.46
CA TRP A 128 3.00 -16.08 15.63
C TRP A 128 4.14 -16.53 16.56
N ILE A 129 5.36 -16.01 16.37
CA ILE A 129 6.51 -16.30 17.25
C ILE A 129 6.22 -15.84 18.69
N VAL A 130 5.74 -14.61 18.86
CA VAL A 130 5.42 -14.05 20.18
C VAL A 130 4.37 -14.89 20.90
N ASN A 131 3.30 -15.28 20.22
CA ASN A 131 2.26 -16.16 20.78
C ASN A 131 2.80 -17.56 21.11
N GLY A 132 3.72 -18.08 20.29
CA GLY A 132 4.43 -19.32 20.58
C GLY A 132 5.23 -19.24 21.88
N ILE A 133 5.98 -18.16 22.09
CA ILE A 133 6.76 -17.95 23.32
C ILE A 133 5.83 -17.81 24.54
N ILE A 134 4.77 -17.00 24.43
CA ILE A 134 3.80 -16.79 25.52
C ILE A 134 3.10 -18.09 25.91
N SER A 135 2.81 -18.99 24.96
CA SER A 135 2.16 -20.26 25.27
C SER A 135 3.07 -21.28 25.97
N VAL A 136 4.40 -21.22 25.74
CA VAL A 136 5.38 -22.14 26.35
C VAL A 136 5.87 -21.65 27.72
N LEU A 137 5.90 -20.33 27.94
CA LEU A 137 6.41 -19.72 29.18
C LEU A 137 5.78 -20.29 30.47
N PRO A 138 4.44 -20.45 30.56
CA PRO A 138 3.79 -20.98 31.76
C PRO A 138 4.15 -22.45 32.04
N ILE A 139 4.37 -23.25 30.99
CA ILE A 139 4.76 -24.66 31.11
C ILE A 139 6.17 -24.74 31.68
N LEU A 140 7.10 -23.93 31.16
CA LEU A 140 8.47 -23.86 31.68
C LEU A 140 8.51 -23.35 33.12
N ALA A 141 7.70 -22.33 33.45
CA ALA A 141 7.57 -21.83 34.82
C ALA A 141 6.99 -22.91 35.76
N GLY A 142 5.95 -23.63 35.34
CA GLY A 142 5.37 -24.73 36.11
C GLY A 142 6.37 -25.87 36.35
N LEU A 143 7.14 -26.25 35.32
CA LEU A 143 8.21 -27.25 35.46
C LEU A 143 9.30 -26.79 36.42
N ALA A 144 9.70 -25.51 36.35
CA ALA A 144 10.71 -24.94 37.24
C ALA A 144 10.28 -24.97 38.72
N VAL A 145 8.97 -24.86 39.00
CA VAL A 145 8.42 -24.97 40.36
C VAL A 145 8.30 -26.42 40.81
N ILE A 146 7.87 -27.33 39.94
CA ILE A 146 7.65 -28.75 40.28
C ILE A 146 8.97 -29.50 40.50
N MET A 147 10.02 -29.19 39.72
CA MET A 147 11.31 -29.89 39.78
C MET A 147 11.96 -29.87 41.17
N PRO A 148 12.10 -28.74 41.89
CA PRO A 148 12.60 -28.73 43.26
C PRO A 148 11.72 -29.52 44.24
N ILE A 149 10.40 -29.45 44.10
CA ILE A 149 9.47 -30.18 44.98
C ILE A 149 9.66 -31.68 44.83
N LEU A 150 9.73 -32.17 43.59
CA LEU A 150 9.99 -33.58 43.31
C LEU A 150 11.39 -34.00 43.81
N PHE A 151 12.39 -33.14 43.65
CA PHE A 151 13.76 -33.43 44.09
C PHE A 151 13.87 -33.52 45.61
N PHE A 152 13.43 -32.49 46.35
CA PHE A 152 13.46 -32.49 47.81
C PHE A 152 12.49 -33.52 48.40
N GLY A 153 11.28 -33.65 47.85
CA GLY A 153 10.31 -34.66 48.26
C GLY A 153 10.83 -36.08 48.07
N GLY A 154 11.55 -36.35 46.97
CA GLY A 154 12.23 -37.61 46.73
C GLY A 154 13.32 -37.91 47.77
N ILE A 155 14.14 -36.91 48.11
CA ILE A 155 15.17 -37.04 49.16
C ILE A 155 14.51 -37.33 50.52
N PHE A 156 13.48 -36.58 50.91
CA PHE A 156 12.79 -36.80 52.19
C PHE A 156 12.08 -38.15 52.25
N SER A 157 11.53 -38.65 51.14
CA SER A 157 10.94 -39.99 51.05
C SER A 157 11.96 -41.09 51.32
N ILE A 158 13.17 -40.99 50.75
CA ILE A 158 14.26 -41.93 51.00
C ILE A 158 14.70 -41.88 52.47
N VAL A 159 14.86 -40.67 53.03
CA VAL A 159 15.22 -40.49 54.45
C VAL A 159 14.16 -41.10 55.37
N GLY A 160 12.87 -40.87 55.11
CA GLY A 160 11.77 -41.44 55.88
C GLY A 160 11.73 -42.97 55.82
N ALA A 161 12.01 -43.57 54.65
CA ALA A 161 12.07 -45.02 54.48
C ALA A 161 13.24 -45.67 55.25
N ILE A 162 14.36 -44.96 55.40
CA ILE A 162 15.53 -45.44 56.14
C ILE A 162 15.31 -45.27 57.66
N VAL A 163 14.83 -44.11 58.10
CA VAL A 163 14.59 -43.82 59.52
C VAL A 163 13.44 -44.66 60.08
N GLY A 164 12.39 -44.95 59.31
CA GLY A 164 11.29 -45.81 59.75
C GLY A 164 11.62 -47.31 59.84
N ARG A 165 12.83 -47.72 59.43
CA ARG A 165 13.35 -49.09 59.56
C ARG A 165 14.36 -49.27 60.71
N LEU A 166 14.80 -48.18 61.33
CA LEU A 166 15.62 -48.17 62.56
C LEU A 166 14.70 -48.20 63.79
#